data_AF-A0A3A4MNZ7-F1
#
_entry.id   AF-A0A3A4MNZ7-F1
#
_cell.length_a   1.000
_cell.length_b   1.000
_cell.length_c   1.000
_cell.angle_alpha   90.00
_cell.angle_beta   90.00
_cell.angle_gamma   90.00
#
_symmetry.space_group_name_H-M   'P 1'
#
loop_
_entity.id
_entity.type
_entity.pdbx_description
1 polymer ?
#
loop_
_entity_poly.entity_id
_entity_poly.type
_entity_poly.pdbx_seq_one_letter_code
_entity_poly.pdbx_strand_id
1 'polypeptide(L)' 'MKLTNEETQKIEQLLRDSSYAKYHKRLQIIYFRSKEKSYKEIMDLLDCNKTTVWRNLKKYKEFGLEALLQETRGG' A
#
# COMPACT_ATOMS: atom_id res chain seq x y z
N MET A 1 -2.72 -6.18 -9.85
CA MET A 1 -4.11 -6.47 -9.45
C MET A 1 -4.92 -5.25 -9.83
N LYS A 2 -6.18 -5.39 -10.20
CA LYS A 2 -7.02 -4.22 -10.52
C LYS A 2 -7.73 -3.75 -9.25
N LEU A 3 -7.63 -2.47 -8.95
CA LEU A 3 -8.42 -1.80 -7.92
C LEU A 3 -9.71 -1.28 -8.56
N THR A 4 -10.76 -1.12 -7.77
CA THR A 4 -11.92 -0.33 -8.23
C THR A 4 -11.55 1.16 -8.28
N ASN A 5 -12.38 1.95 -8.97
CA ASN A 5 -12.21 3.41 -9.00
C ASN A 5 -12.35 4.00 -7.59
N GLU A 6 -13.29 3.50 -6.79
CA GLU A 6 -13.52 3.94 -5.41
C GLU A 6 -12.30 3.65 -4.51
N GLU A 7 -11.73 2.45 -4.61
CA GLU A 7 -10.53 2.09 -3.84
C GLU A 7 -9.33 2.94 -4.25
N THR A 8 -9.19 3.22 -5.55
CA THR A 8 -8.12 4.06 -6.06
C THR A 8 -8.24 5.49 -5.52
N GLN A 9 -9.44 6.07 -5.57
CA GLN A 9 -9.72 7.40 -5.03
C GLN A 9 -9.46 7.46 -3.51
N LYS A 10 -9.89 6.45 -2.76
CA LYS A 10 -9.65 6.38 -1.32
C LYS A 10 -8.16 6.31 -0.99
N ILE A 11 -7.38 5.51 -1.72
CA ILE A 11 -5.92 5.45 -1.55
C ILE A 11 -5.27 6.79 -1.90
N GLU A 12 -5.67 7.45 -2.99
CA GLU A 12 -5.14 8.75 -3.39
C GLU A 12 -5.45 9.84 -2.35
N GLN A 13 -6.65 9.83 -1.76
CA GLN A 13 -7.02 10.73 -0.67
C GLN A 13 -6.13 10.50 0.58
N LEU A 14 -5.95 9.24 0.99
CA LEU A 14 -5.12 8.89 2.15
C LEU A 14 -3.63 9.25 1.92
N LEU A 15 -3.15 9.17 0.68
CA LEU A 15 -1.78 9.57 0.33
C LEU A 15 -1.57 11.10 0.38
N ARG A 16 -2.62 11.90 0.25
CA ARG A 16 -2.55 13.36 0.40
C ARG A 16 -2.66 13.83 1.84
N ASP A 17 -3.27 13.02 2.70
CA ASP A 17 -3.45 13.32 4.11
C ASP A 17 -2.19 12.98 4.92
N SER A 18 -1.55 14.01 5.49
CA SER A 18 -0.35 13.88 6.30
C SER A 18 -0.59 13.12 7.62
N SER A 19 -1.83 13.06 8.13
CA SER A 19 -2.15 12.25 9.32
C SER A 19 -1.94 10.75 9.06
N TYR A 20 -1.99 10.33 7.80
CA TYR A 20 -1.74 8.96 7.35
C TYR A 20 -0.30 8.73 6.86
N ALA A 21 0.62 9.68 7.04
CA ALA A 21 2.00 9.58 6.57
C ALA A 21 2.71 8.28 7.00
N LYS A 22 2.45 7.82 8.23
CA LYS A 22 2.99 6.54 8.74
C LYS A 22 2.55 5.30 7.96
N TYR A 23 1.44 5.38 7.21
CA TYR A 23 0.93 4.32 6.35
C TYR A 23 1.24 4.52 4.87
N HIS A 24 1.78 5.68 4.46
CA HIS A 24 1.98 6.02 3.04
C HIS A 24 2.79 4.98 2.29
N LYS A 25 3.91 4.47 2.85
CA LYS A 25 4.70 3.41 2.19
C LYS A 25 3.86 2.16 1.88
N ARG A 26 2.95 1.77 2.79
CA ARG A 26 2.05 0.63 2.60
C ARG A 26 1.02 0.90 1.50
N LEU A 27 0.42 2.09 1.52
CA LEU A 27 -0.55 2.55 0.53
C LEU A 27 0.06 2.68 -0.88
N GLN A 28 1.28 3.23 -0.97
CA GLN A 28 2.03 3.37 -2.23
C GLN A 28 2.33 2.02 -2.88
N ILE A 29 2.63 0.97 -2.09
CA ILE A 29 2.83 -0.39 -2.62
C ILE A 29 1.58 -0.88 -3.38
N ILE A 30 0.39 -0.69 -2.78
CA ILE A 30 -0.88 -1.11 -3.38
C ILE A 30 -1.16 -0.28 -4.63
N TYR A 31 -0.99 1.04 -4.54
CA TYR A 31 -1.19 1.97 -5.63
C TYR A 31 -0.29 1.65 -6.83
N PHE A 32 1.01 1.49 -6.60
CA PHE A 32 1.95 1.18 -7.68
C PHE A 32 1.67 -0.20 -8.29
N ARG A 33 1.27 -1.19 -7.48
CA ARG A 33 0.91 -2.50 -8.02
C ARG A 33 -0.41 -2.47 -8.81
N SER A 34 -1.31 -1.52 -8.54
CA SER A 34 -2.52 -1.31 -9.34
C SER A 34 -2.23 -0.66 -10.69
N LYS A 35 -1.18 0.17 -10.76
CA LYS A 35 -0.61 0.75 -11.98
C LYS A 35 0.39 -0.18 -12.68
N GLU A 36 0.28 -1.49 -12.45
CA GLU A 36 1.07 -2.55 -13.08
C GLU A 36 2.59 -2.52 -12.85
N LYS A 37 3.11 -1.66 -11.95
CA LYS A 37 4.54 -1.64 -11.61
C LYS A 37 5.01 -2.99 -11.09
N SER A 38 6.20 -3.39 -11.53
CA SER A 38 6.87 -4.61 -11.10
C SER A 38 7.32 -4.51 -9.63
N TYR A 39 7.62 -5.65 -9.02
CA TYR A 39 8.19 -5.66 -7.67
C TYR A 39 9.49 -4.87 -7.60
N LYS A 40 10.35 -4.99 -8.62
CA LYS A 40 11.63 -4.28 -8.69
C LYS A 40 11.42 -2.77 -8.70
N GLU A 41 10.54 -2.26 -9.58
CA GLU A 41 10.23 -0.82 -9.62
C GLU A 41 9.65 -0.31 -8.29
N ILE A 42 8.78 -1.07 -7.64
CA ILE A 42 8.20 -0.67 -6.34
C ILE A 42 9.29 -0.63 -5.26
N MET A 43 10.19 -1.61 -5.25
CA MET A 43 11.32 -1.65 -4.33
C MET A 43 12.24 -0.45 -4.54
N ASP A 44 12.57 -0.15 -5.79
CA ASP A 44 13.46 0.97 -6.16
C ASP A 44 12.81 2.32 -5.83
N LEU A 45 11.51 2.50 -6.11
CA LEU A 45 10.79 3.77 -5.84
C LEU A 45 10.56 4.05 -4.35
N LEU A 46 10.39 3.00 -3.54
CA LEU A 46 10.02 3.13 -2.14
C LEU A 46 11.15 2.83 -1.16
N ASP A 47 12.34 2.52 -1.69
CA ASP A 47 13.48 2.03 -0.92
C ASP A 47 13.05 0.99 0.12
N CYS A 48 12.57 -0.15 -0.39
CA CYS A 48 12.06 -1.23 0.46
C CYS A 48 12.38 -2.61 -0.10
N ASN A 49 12.42 -3.61 0.78
CA ASN A 49 12.73 -4.97 0.37
C ASN A 49 11.50 -5.71 -0.22
N LYS A 50 11.78 -6.77 -0.98
CA LYS A 50 10.77 -7.64 -1.62
C LYS A 50 9.74 -8.19 -0.63
N THR A 51 10.18 -8.54 0.58
CA THR A 51 9.31 -9.10 1.63
C THR A 51 8.29 -8.08 2.12
N THR A 52 8.66 -6.81 2.25
CA THR A 52 7.76 -5.71 2.60
C THR A 52 6.69 -5.53 1.54
N VAL A 53 7.07 -5.52 0.26
CA VAL A 53 6.12 -5.45 -0.86
C VAL A 53 5.14 -6.64 -0.81
N TRP A 54 5.67 -7.86 -0.71
CA TRP A 54 4.85 -9.08 -0.67
C TRP A 54 3.89 -9.12 0.52
N ARG A 55 4.34 -8.80 1.73
CA ARG A 55 3.50 -8.80 2.94
C ARG A 55 2.35 -7.81 2.85
N ASN A 56 2.58 -6.59 2.37
CA ASN A 56 1.52 -5.59 2.23
C ASN A 56 0.52 -5.98 1.14
N LEU A 57 1.00 -6.50 0.01
CA LEU A 57 0.11 -7.00 -1.05
C LEU A 57 -0.74 -8.18 -0.58
N LYS A 58 -0.14 -9.12 0.16
CA LYS A 58 -0.87 -10.25 0.73
C LYS A 58 -1.91 -9.77 1.75
N LYS A 59 -1.52 -8.88 2.68
CA LYS A 59 -2.42 -8.31 3.70
C LYS A 59 -3.61 -7.59 3.07
N TYR A 60 -3.38 -6.78 2.04
CA TYR A 60 -4.45 -6.10 1.31
C TYR A 60 -5.40 -7.09 0.63
N LYS A 61 -4.88 -8.14 -0.01
CA LYS A 61 -5.72 -9.16 -0.65
C LYS A 61 -6.59 -9.95 0.34
N GLU A 62 -6.06 -10.23 1.53
CA GLU A 62 -6.74 -11.03 2.54
C GLU A 62 -7.74 -10.22 3.37
N PHE A 63 -7.43 -8.95 3.67
CA PHE A 63 -8.14 -8.16 4.68
C PHE A 63 -8.56 -6.76 4.21
N GLY A 64 -8.29 -6.40 2.95
CA GLY A 64 -8.65 -5.10 2.38
C GLY A 64 -7.80 -3.92 2.85
N LEU A 65 -8.26 -2.71 2.51
CA LEU A 65 -7.55 -1.46 2.78
C LEU A 65 -7.41 -1.15 4.28
N GLU A 66 -8.44 -1.42 5.08
CA GLU A 66 -8.45 -1.11 6.51
C GLU A 66 -7.30 -1.81 7.26
N ALA A 67 -6.95 -3.01 6.84
CA ALA A 67 -5.85 -3.77 7.43
C ALA A 67 -4.48 -3.10 7.22
N LEU A 68 -4.30 -2.29 6.17
CA LEU A 68 -3.06 -1.53 5.96
C LEU A 68 -2.93 -0.35 6.92
N LEU A 69 -4.07 0.20 7.36
CA LEU A 69 -4.20 1.31 8.30
C LEU A 69 -4.15 0.87 9.76
N GLN A 70 -4.20 -0.44 10.03
CA GLN A 70 -4.03 -0.96 11.37
C GLN A 70 -2.56 -1.13 11.75
N GLU A 71 -2.23 -0.72 12.98
CA GLU A 71 -0.99 -1.09 13.64
C GLU A 71 -1.16 -2.46 14.30
N THR A 72 -0.37 -3.44 13.87
CA THR A 72 -0.42 -4.81 14.43
C THR A 72 0.58 -5.02 15.55
N ARG A 73 1.23 -3.95 16.03
CA ARG A 73 2.19 -4.00 17.13
C ARG A 73 1.81 -2.92 18.12
N GLY A 74 1.28 -3.33 19.28
CA GLY A 74 1.12 -2.44 20.42
C GLY A 74 2.47 -1.86 20.82
N GLY A 75 2.45 -0.62 21.29
CA GLY A 75 3.55 -0.08 22.10
C GLY A 75 3.71 -0.86 23.39
#